data_AF-A0A6A6HBD9-F1
#
_entry.id   AF-A0A6A6HBD9-F1
#
_cell.length_a   1.000
_cell.length_b   1.000
_cell.length_c   1.000
_cell.angle_alpha   90.00
_cell.angle_beta   90.00
_cell.angle_gamma   90.00
#
_symmetry.space_group_name_H-M   'P 1'
#
loop_
_entity.id
_entity.type
_entity.pdbx_description
1 polymer ?
#
loop_
_entity_poly.entity_id
_entity_poly.type
_entity_poly.pdbx_seq_one_letter_code
_entity_poly.pdbx_strand_id
1 'polypeptide(L)'
;MSSIVGRTAFRATRSLRAAGPNAGTGAADASAAEGASALSKGARRDPELYTLGFIMTCAFAGAGYYFSTKPTSAISENPVPKVPGSEPWNTGGSGKYQYHPGGDTSAGKKEAPSALNTVIIPNVTLPKELHDKYNKWGKDDY
;
A
#
# COMPACT_ATOMS: atom_id res chain seq x y z
N MET A 1 -36.52 42.55 -46.05
CA MET A 1 -36.30 41.09 -46.12
C MET A 1 -35.09 40.74 -45.28
N SER A 2 -35.30 39.89 -44.28
CA SER A 2 -34.28 39.33 -43.39
C SER A 2 -33.22 38.51 -44.12
N SER A 3 -31.99 38.51 -43.61
CA SER A 3 -31.33 37.23 -43.28
C SER A 3 -30.26 37.46 -42.22
N ILE A 4 -30.53 36.88 -41.06
CA ILE A 4 -29.55 36.56 -40.01
C ILE A 4 -28.72 35.40 -40.56
N VAL A 5 -27.40 35.58 -40.66
CA VAL A 5 -26.46 34.47 -40.85
C VAL A 5 -25.69 34.32 -39.54
N GLY A 6 -26.10 33.33 -38.76
CA GLY A 6 -25.36 32.85 -37.60
C GLY A 6 -24.53 31.61 -37.94
N ARG A 7 -23.64 31.27 -37.00
CA ARG A 7 -22.91 29.99 -36.82
C ARG A 7 -21.66 29.86 -37.71
N THR A 8 -20.47 29.48 -37.24
CA THR A 8 -20.07 28.74 -36.02
C THR A 8 -18.57 28.87 -35.81
N ALA A 9 -18.16 28.86 -34.55
CA ALA A 9 -16.78 28.79 -34.10
C ALA A 9 -16.05 27.54 -34.64
N PHE A 10 -15.00 27.74 -35.44
CA PHE A 10 -13.96 26.74 -35.61
C PHE A 10 -13.01 26.82 -34.41
N ARG A 11 -13.39 26.14 -33.34
CA ARG A 11 -12.52 25.81 -32.22
C ARG A 11 -11.47 24.82 -32.75
N ALA A 12 -10.24 25.29 -32.94
CA ALA A 12 -9.10 24.44 -33.26
C ALA A 12 -9.02 23.30 -32.23
N THR A 13 -9.19 22.07 -32.68
CA THR A 13 -8.96 20.87 -31.88
C THR A 13 -7.47 20.80 -31.57
N ARG A 14 -7.10 20.87 -30.29
CA ARG A 14 -5.74 20.53 -29.85
C ARG A 14 -5.45 19.10 -30.28
N SER A 15 -4.35 18.91 -31.00
CA SER A 15 -3.79 17.60 -31.31
C SER A 15 -3.60 16.81 -30.01
N LEU A 16 -4.32 15.69 -29.87
CA LEU A 16 -4.09 14.68 -28.85
C LEU A 16 -2.81 13.92 -29.20
N ARG A 17 -1.66 14.56 -29.05
CA ARG A 17 -0.34 13.92 -29.20
C ARG A 17 0.57 14.25 -28.04
N ALA A 18 0.16 13.83 -26.85
CA ALA A 18 1.06 13.45 -25.76
C ALA A 18 0.24 12.76 -24.66
N ALA A 19 -0.02 11.46 -24.84
CA ALA A 19 -0.53 10.60 -23.77
C ALA A 19 0.36 9.37 -23.71
N GLY A 20 1.62 9.58 -23.33
CA GLY A 20 2.54 8.53 -22.90
C GLY A 20 2.83 8.70 -21.41
N PRO A 21 3.43 7.72 -20.74
CA PRO A 21 3.76 7.79 -19.31
C PRO A 21 4.66 8.99 -18.93
N ASN A 22 5.29 9.64 -19.91
CA ASN A 22 6.12 10.84 -19.75
C ASN A 22 5.47 12.14 -20.27
N ALA A 23 4.17 12.14 -20.57
CA ALA A 23 3.49 13.33 -21.09
C ALA A 23 3.39 14.50 -20.09
N GLY A 24 3.57 14.22 -18.79
CA GLY A 24 3.59 15.24 -17.73
C GLY A 24 4.98 15.80 -17.39
N THR A 25 6.07 15.17 -17.86
CA THR A 25 7.43 15.57 -17.46
C THR A 25 7.89 16.84 -18.16
N GLY A 26 7.63 16.99 -19.46
CA GLY A 26 8.02 18.19 -20.23
C GLY A 26 7.27 19.47 -19.86
N ALA A 27 6.02 19.37 -19.39
CA ALA A 27 5.25 20.53 -18.92
C ALA A 27 5.69 20.97 -17.52
N ALA A 28 6.08 20.02 -16.67
CA ALA A 28 6.67 20.29 -15.37
C ALA A 28 8.05 20.95 -15.50
N ASP A 29 8.90 20.48 -16.42
CA ASP A 29 10.22 21.07 -16.67
C ASP A 29 10.14 22.50 -17.24
N ALA A 30 9.21 22.77 -18.16
CA ALA A 30 9.00 24.12 -18.70
C ALA A 30 8.47 25.09 -17.64
N SER A 31 7.49 24.64 -16.83
CA SER A 31 6.92 25.45 -15.73
C SER A 31 7.92 25.65 -14.58
N ALA A 32 8.76 24.65 -14.31
CA ALA A 32 9.85 24.74 -13.34
C ALA A 32 10.96 25.67 -13.81
N ALA A 33 11.31 25.66 -15.10
CA ALA A 33 12.29 26.57 -15.68
C ALA A 33 11.79 28.03 -15.66
N GLU A 34 10.52 28.26 -16.00
CA GLU A 34 9.90 29.59 -15.94
C GLU A 34 9.82 30.09 -14.50
N GLY A 35 9.41 29.22 -13.56
CA GLY A 35 9.42 29.51 -12.12
C GLY A 35 10.82 29.81 -11.56
N ALA A 36 11.85 29.06 -11.97
CA ALA A 36 13.24 29.30 -11.57
C ALA A 36 13.77 30.66 -12.09
N SER A 37 13.37 31.06 -13.29
CA SER A 37 13.73 32.34 -13.87
C SER A 37 13.05 33.53 -13.15
N ALA A 38 11.82 33.34 -12.67
CA ALA A 38 11.11 34.33 -11.86
C ALA A 38 11.67 34.42 -10.43
N LEU A 39 11.98 33.26 -9.82
CA LEU A 39 12.58 33.18 -8.48
C LEU A 39 13.98 33.80 -8.45
N SER A 40 14.80 33.58 -9.48
CA SER A 40 16.14 34.19 -9.57
C SER A 40 16.09 35.70 -9.80
N LYS A 41 15.09 36.22 -10.53
CA LYS A 41 14.84 37.66 -10.63
C LYS A 41 14.40 38.26 -9.29
N GLY A 42 13.54 37.56 -8.55
CA GLY A 42 13.11 37.95 -7.19
C GLY A 42 14.26 37.93 -6.18
N ALA A 43 15.06 36.86 -6.16
CA ALA A 43 16.18 36.71 -5.24
C ALA A 43 17.34 37.69 -5.51
N ARG A 44 17.52 38.12 -6.77
CA ARG A 44 18.45 39.21 -7.12
C ARG A 44 17.99 40.58 -6.63
N ARG A 45 16.68 40.78 -6.46
CA ARG A 45 16.08 42.02 -5.96
C ARG A 45 16.25 42.12 -4.44
N ASP A 46 15.96 41.03 -3.74
CA ASP A 46 15.98 40.95 -2.28
C ASP A 46 16.90 39.80 -1.82
N PRO A 47 18.13 40.10 -1.35
CA PRO A 47 19.11 39.06 -1.01
C PRO A 47 18.68 38.17 0.17
N GLU A 48 17.73 38.62 0.99
CA GLU A 48 17.15 37.84 2.10
C GLU A 48 16.39 36.59 1.62
N LEU A 49 15.90 36.59 0.38
CA LEU A 49 15.25 35.41 -0.22
C LEU A 49 16.20 34.23 -0.38
N TYR A 50 17.52 34.44 -0.50
CA TYR A 50 18.49 33.35 -0.51
C TYR A 50 18.60 32.68 0.86
N THR A 51 18.60 33.47 1.93
CA THR A 51 18.60 32.96 3.30
C THR A 51 17.33 32.18 3.62
N LEU A 52 16.17 32.73 3.23
CA LEU A 52 14.89 32.04 3.40
C LEU A 52 14.82 30.75 2.57
N GLY A 53 15.28 30.80 1.32
CA GLY A 53 15.36 29.63 0.43
C GLY A 53 16.23 28.53 1.02
N PHE A 54 17.39 28.87 1.57
CA PHE A 54 18.28 27.91 2.23
C PHE A 54 17.59 27.22 3.43
N ILE A 55 16.94 27.99 4.31
CA ILE A 55 16.24 27.44 5.49
C ILE A 55 15.11 26.49 5.05
N MET A 56 14.33 26.88 4.05
CA MET A 56 13.25 26.04 3.51
C MET A 56 13.81 24.76 2.89
N THR A 57 14.86 24.85 2.07
CA THR A 57 15.51 23.66 1.49
C THR A 57 16.05 22.73 2.59
N CYS A 58 16.69 23.25 3.64
CA CYS A 58 17.14 22.45 4.77
C CYS A 58 15.98 21.76 5.50
N ALA A 59 14.86 22.47 5.74
CA ALA A 59 13.68 21.90 6.39
C ALA A 59 13.05 20.77 5.54
N PHE A 60 12.84 21.00 4.25
CA PHE A 60 12.26 19.99 3.35
C PHE A 60 13.20 18.81 3.11
N ALA A 61 14.51 19.03 2.98
CA ALA A 61 15.49 17.97 2.87
C ALA A 61 15.58 17.13 4.15
N GLY A 62 15.56 17.77 5.33
CA GLY A 62 15.55 17.09 6.62
C GLY A 62 14.30 16.24 6.82
N ALA A 63 13.12 16.80 6.51
CA ALA A 63 11.87 16.05 6.54
C ALA A 63 11.88 14.89 5.53
N GLY A 64 12.33 15.13 4.30
CA GLY A 64 12.47 14.08 3.28
C GLY A 64 13.41 12.95 3.70
N TYR A 65 14.55 13.28 4.29
CA TYR A 65 15.48 12.29 4.84
C TYR A 65 14.87 11.50 6.01
N TYR A 66 14.16 12.17 6.91
CA TYR A 66 13.48 11.53 8.04
C TYR A 66 12.40 10.54 7.56
N PHE A 67 11.56 10.94 6.60
CA PHE A 67 10.53 10.05 6.04
C PHE A 67 11.11 8.96 5.15
N SER A 68 12.26 9.19 4.50
CA SER A 68 12.95 8.17 3.72
C SER A 68 13.58 7.08 4.61
N THR A 69 14.14 7.46 5.77
CA THR A 69 14.74 6.51 6.72
C THR A 69 13.69 5.78 7.56
N LYS A 70 12.53 6.40 7.78
CA LYS A 70 11.40 5.82 8.49
C LYS A 70 10.18 5.77 7.58
N PRO A 71 10.09 4.78 6.68
CA PRO A 71 8.89 4.61 5.85
C PRO A 71 7.69 4.47 6.79
N THR A 72 6.76 5.41 6.70
CA THR A 72 5.52 5.37 7.47
C THR A 72 4.67 4.24 6.89
N SER A 73 4.81 3.03 7.43
CA SER A 73 3.92 1.92 7.07
C SER A 73 2.49 2.30 7.41
N ALA A 74 1.55 2.08 6.49
CA ALA A 74 0.14 2.43 6.66
C ALA A 74 -0.58 1.63 7.77
N ILE A 75 0.09 0.61 8.32
CA ILE A 75 -0.43 -0.30 9.34
C ILE A 75 0.60 -0.38 10.46
N SER A 76 0.13 -0.21 11.71
CA SER A 76 0.92 -0.46 12.93
C SER A 76 1.08 -1.96 13.17
N GLU A 77 1.70 -2.66 12.22
CA GLU A 77 2.11 -4.05 12.41
C GLU A 77 3.57 -4.10 12.86
N ASN A 78 3.80 -4.70 14.03
CA ASN A 78 5.15 -5.02 14.46
C ASN A 78 5.47 -6.43 13.95
N PRO A 79 6.52 -6.63 13.12
CA PRO A 79 6.89 -7.96 12.68
C PRO A 79 7.30 -8.83 13.87
N VAL A 80 6.46 -9.81 14.21
CA VAL A 80 6.75 -10.74 15.31
C VAL A 80 7.49 -11.95 14.77
N PRO A 81 8.73 -12.23 15.22
CA PRO A 81 9.47 -13.40 14.79
C PRO A 81 8.84 -14.68 15.35
N LYS A 82 8.86 -15.73 14.52
CA LYS A 82 8.54 -17.09 14.98
C LYS A 82 9.62 -17.59 15.94
N VAL A 83 9.22 -18.37 16.93
CA VAL A 83 10.16 -19.05 17.83
C VAL A 83 10.85 -20.18 17.05
N PRO A 84 12.20 -20.28 17.04
CA PRO A 84 12.90 -21.38 16.39
C PRO A 84 12.46 -22.74 16.97
N GLY A 85 12.22 -23.73 16.11
CA GLY A 85 11.82 -25.08 16.54
C GLY A 85 10.37 -25.20 17.05
N SER A 86 9.58 -24.13 16.95
CA SER A 86 8.18 -24.13 17.39
C SER A 86 7.21 -24.77 16.40
N GLU A 87 7.73 -25.47 15.40
CA GLU A 87 6.88 -26.19 14.46
C GLU A 87 6.10 -27.30 15.19
N PRO A 88 4.86 -27.59 14.76
CA PRO A 88 3.96 -28.50 15.46
C PRO A 88 4.51 -29.93 15.59
N TRP A 89 5.33 -30.39 14.64
CA TRP A 89 5.97 -31.72 14.71
C TRP A 89 7.12 -31.80 15.72
N ASN A 90 7.68 -30.67 16.16
CA ASN A 90 8.74 -30.62 17.17
C ASN A 90 8.18 -30.43 18.58
N THR A 91 7.12 -29.64 18.72
CA THR A 91 6.55 -29.25 20.03
C THR A 91 5.26 -30.00 20.37
N GLY A 92 4.61 -30.65 19.39
CA GLY A 92 3.29 -31.27 19.56
C GLY A 92 2.14 -30.26 19.71
N GLY A 93 2.39 -28.99 19.35
CA GLY A 93 1.41 -27.90 19.46
C GLY A 93 0.33 -27.95 18.39
N SER A 94 -0.82 -27.35 18.68
CA SER A 94 -1.94 -27.25 17.72
C SER A 94 -1.79 -26.12 16.70
N GLY A 95 -0.93 -25.14 16.98
CA GLY A 95 -0.66 -23.99 16.10
C GLY A 95 0.33 -24.30 14.99
N LYS A 96 0.39 -23.43 13.97
CA LYS A 96 1.38 -23.57 12.88
C LYS A 96 2.82 -23.35 13.36
N TYR A 97 2.98 -22.46 14.33
CA TYR A 97 4.23 -22.10 14.99
C TYR A 97 3.88 -21.37 16.30
N GLN A 98 4.88 -21.17 17.17
CA GLN A 98 4.75 -20.31 18.35
C GLN A 98 5.44 -18.97 18.11
N TYR A 99 4.94 -17.94 18.77
CA TYR A 99 5.51 -16.60 18.71
C TYR A 99 5.51 -15.94 20.09
N HIS A 100 6.36 -14.93 20.25
CA HIS A 100 6.37 -14.05 21.41
C HIS A 100 5.47 -12.85 21.16
N PRO A 101 4.37 -12.65 21.91
CA PRO A 101 3.50 -11.50 21.74
C PRO A 101 4.30 -10.19 21.79
N GLY A 102 4.11 -9.31 20.80
CA GLY A 102 4.84 -8.04 20.71
C GLY A 102 6.34 -8.14 20.43
N GLY A 103 6.88 -9.34 20.18
CA GLY A 103 8.31 -9.57 19.99
C GLY A 103 9.12 -9.65 21.30
N ASP A 104 8.46 -9.66 22.46
CA ASP A 104 9.12 -9.72 23.77
C ASP A 104 9.40 -11.17 24.19
N THR A 105 10.68 -11.54 24.25
CA THR A 105 11.12 -12.90 24.62
C THR A 105 10.87 -13.24 26.09
N SER A 106 10.63 -12.25 26.94
CA SER A 106 10.28 -12.45 28.35
C SER A 106 8.80 -12.83 28.54
N ALA A 107 7.94 -12.48 27.57
CA ALA A 107 6.56 -12.89 27.55
C ALA A 107 6.42 -14.36 27.14
N GLY A 108 5.44 -15.05 27.73
CA GLY A 108 5.14 -16.45 27.41
C GLY A 108 4.84 -16.67 25.92
N LYS A 109 5.24 -17.84 25.40
CA LYS A 109 5.02 -18.22 24.00
C LYS A 109 3.53 -18.44 23.74
N LYS A 110 3.01 -17.91 22.64
CA LYS A 110 1.63 -18.10 22.20
C LYS A 110 1.59 -18.87 20.89
N GLU A 111 0.61 -19.76 20.78
CA GLU A 111 0.35 -20.52 19.55
C GLU A 111 -0.20 -19.59 18.47
N ALA A 112 0.36 -19.68 17.27
CA ALA A 112 -0.19 -19.04 16.09
C ALA A 112 -1.51 -19.72 15.70
N PRO A 113 -2.45 -18.97 15.10
CA PRO A 113 -3.66 -19.55 14.53
C PRO A 113 -3.31 -20.75 13.64
N SER A 114 -4.00 -21.87 13.85
CA SER A 114 -3.76 -23.09 13.08
C SER A 114 -4.19 -22.89 11.62
N ALA A 115 -3.48 -23.53 10.69
CA ALA A 115 -3.80 -23.47 9.26
C ALA A 115 -5.08 -24.23 8.89
N LEU A 116 -5.63 -25.01 9.82
CA LEU A 116 -6.89 -25.71 9.65
C LEU A 116 -8.01 -24.85 10.22
N ASN A 117 -8.68 -24.08 9.37
CA ASN A 117 -9.99 -23.54 9.67
C ASN A 117 -10.99 -24.71 9.71
N THR A 118 -11.03 -25.45 10.81
CA THR A 118 -12.07 -26.44 11.05
C THR A 118 -13.32 -25.72 11.54
N VAL A 119 -14.17 -25.32 10.59
CA VAL A 119 -15.53 -24.91 10.93
C VAL A 119 -16.32 -26.18 11.23
N ILE A 120 -16.34 -26.58 12.50
CA ILE A 120 -17.26 -27.60 12.98
C ILE A 120 -18.62 -26.92 13.02
N ILE A 121 -19.52 -27.28 12.08
CA ILE A 121 -20.91 -26.84 12.09
C ILE A 121 -21.67 -27.79 13.04
N PRO A 122 -22.01 -27.38 14.27
CA PRO A 122 -22.82 -28.23 15.14
C PRO A 122 -24.23 -28.37 14.55
N ASN A 123 -24.81 -29.56 14.66
CA ASN A 123 -26.20 -29.89 14.28
C ASN A 123 -26.53 -29.92 12.77
N VAL A 124 -25.62 -30.41 11.93
CA VAL A 124 -25.99 -30.89 10.59
C VAL A 124 -26.19 -32.40 10.62
N THR A 125 -27.43 -32.85 10.81
CA THR A 125 -27.84 -34.18 10.36
C THR A 125 -27.94 -34.12 8.84
N LEU A 126 -26.86 -34.44 8.13
CA LEU A 126 -26.94 -34.69 6.69
C LEU A 126 -28.06 -35.73 6.45
N PRO A 127 -28.96 -35.51 5.48
CA PRO A 127 -29.91 -36.54 5.09
C PRO A 127 -29.19 -37.87 4.86
N LYS A 128 -29.81 -39.00 5.27
CA LYS A 128 -29.19 -40.34 5.30
C LYS A 128 -28.44 -40.67 4.00
N GLU A 129 -28.99 -40.27 2.86
CA GLU A 129 -28.39 -40.48 1.54
C GLU A 129 -27.02 -39.80 1.36
N LEU A 130 -26.86 -38.57 1.83
CA LEU A 130 -25.59 -37.85 1.76
C LEU A 130 -24.61 -38.33 2.84
N HIS A 131 -25.14 -38.71 4.00
CA HIS A 131 -24.34 -39.30 5.08
C HIS A 131 -23.70 -40.62 4.62
N ASP A 132 -24.49 -41.53 4.05
CA ASP A 132 -23.97 -42.83 3.58
C ASP A 132 -23.05 -42.66 2.37
N LYS A 133 -23.26 -41.65 1.52
CA LYS A 133 -22.40 -41.36 0.35
C LYS A 133 -21.03 -40.82 0.75
N TYR A 134 -20.97 -39.81 1.61
CA TYR A 134 -19.73 -39.12 1.97
C TYR A 134 -19.06 -39.64 3.24
N ASN A 135 -19.71 -40.49 4.03
CA ASN A 135 -19.07 -41.14 5.16
C ASN A 135 -18.05 -42.17 4.66
N LYS A 136 -16.82 -42.04 5.15
CA LYS A 136 -15.68 -42.90 4.83
C LYS A 136 -15.55 -44.07 5.80
N TRP A 137 -16.14 -43.97 6.99
CA TRP A 137 -15.96 -44.93 8.07
C TRP A 137 -17.11 -45.94 8.13
N GLY A 138 -16.79 -47.25 8.12
CA GLY A 138 -17.77 -48.34 8.24
C GLY A 138 -18.37 -48.86 6.93
N LYS A 139 -17.64 -48.78 5.81
CA LYS A 139 -18.00 -49.42 4.53
C LYS A 139 -17.12 -50.65 4.31
N ASP A 140 -17.72 -51.70 3.74
CA ASP A 140 -17.09 -53.03 3.61
C ASP A 140 -15.91 -53.10 2.61
N ASP A 141 -15.62 -52.01 1.90
CA ASP A 141 -14.54 -51.92 0.89
C ASP A 141 -13.27 -51.18 1.39
N TYR A 142 -13.08 -51.02 2.70
CA TYR A 142 -11.83 -50.53 3.32
C TYR A 142 -11.38 -51.37 4.51
#